data_AF-A0A955DXH6-F1
#
_entry.id   AF-A0A955DXH6-F1
#
_cell.length_a   1.000
_cell.length_b   1.000
_cell.length_c   1.000
_cell.angle_alpha   90.00
_cell.angle_beta   90.00
_cell.angle_gamma   90.00
#
_symmetry.space_group_name_H-M   'P 1'
#
loop_
_entity.id
_entity.type
_entity.pdbx_description
1 polymer ?
#
loop_
_entity_poly.entity_id
_entity_poly.type
_entity_poly.pdbx_seq_one_letter_code
_entity_poly.pdbx_strand_id
1 'polypeptide(L)'
;WVPSFGGDWQTTNLSDLYGGPTLGAGISSYVTSWDGLNIAGVDGDGNVQIYWWAPGLDVWNVTAISDLVTDVDAPAGNLTGFASPTGTINLAGLASDGDLVRYSWDANGDQIWRGVNLSETSEYRV
;
A
#
# COMPACT_ATOMS: atom_id res chain seq x y z
N TRP A 1 10.75 -13.41 5.55
CA TRP A 1 11.80 -14.33 6.04
C TRP A 1 12.54 -14.87 4.83
N VAL A 2 13.85 -14.70 4.76
CA VAL A 2 14.68 -15.28 3.70
C VAL A 2 15.57 -16.33 4.37
N PRO A 3 15.48 -17.62 4.00
CA PRO A 3 16.19 -18.70 4.70
C PRO A 3 17.72 -18.51 4.79
N SER A 4 18.32 -17.66 3.95
CA SER A 4 19.76 -17.39 3.90
C SER A 4 20.31 -16.58 5.10
N PHE A 5 19.46 -16.02 5.96
CA PHE A 5 19.90 -15.18 7.09
C PHE A 5 20.23 -15.94 8.38
N GLY A 6 20.25 -17.28 8.37
CA GLY A 6 20.76 -18.07 9.50
C GLY A 6 20.00 -17.92 10.83
N GLY A 7 18.84 -17.26 10.84
CA GLY A 7 18.08 -16.95 12.05
C GLY A 7 18.40 -15.59 12.68
N ASP A 8 19.31 -14.80 12.09
CA ASP A 8 19.69 -13.49 12.62
C ASP A 8 18.73 -12.39 12.16
N TRP A 9 18.48 -11.43 13.06
CA TRP A 9 17.82 -10.18 12.70
C TRP A 9 18.72 -9.38 11.76
N GLN A 10 18.13 -8.90 10.67
CA GLN A 10 18.80 -8.04 9.69
C GLN A 10 18.01 -6.74 9.55
N THR A 11 18.72 -5.65 9.26
CA THR A 11 18.12 -4.33 8.99
C THR A 11 18.51 -3.91 7.58
N THR A 12 17.52 -3.51 6.79
CA THR A 12 17.71 -2.99 5.43
C THR A 12 16.99 -1.66 5.31
N ASN A 13 17.66 -0.64 4.75
CA ASN A 13 17.01 0.60 4.37
C ASN A 13 16.45 0.46 2.94
N LEU A 14 15.14 0.29 2.82
CA LEU A 14 14.47 0.12 1.52
C LEU A 14 14.44 1.41 0.69
N SER A 15 14.39 2.57 1.35
CA SER A 15 14.42 3.87 0.66
C SER A 15 15.77 4.09 -0.02
N ASP A 16 16.88 3.81 0.68
CA ASP A 16 18.22 3.93 0.10
C ASP A 16 18.47 2.89 -1.01
N LEU A 17 18.04 1.65 -0.79
CA LEU A 17 18.37 0.54 -1.69
C LEU A 17 17.58 0.58 -3.00
N TYR A 18 16.34 1.04 -2.96
CA TYR A 18 15.43 1.01 -4.13
C TYR A 18 14.97 2.40 -4.59
N GLY A 19 15.55 3.47 -4.02
CA GLY A 19 15.32 4.86 -4.45
C GLY A 19 13.91 5.37 -4.17
N GLY A 20 13.19 4.75 -3.24
CA GLY A 20 11.85 5.19 -2.84
C GLY A 20 11.88 6.31 -1.80
N PRO A 21 10.77 7.06 -1.63
CA PRO A 21 10.69 8.14 -0.64
C PRO A 21 10.63 7.60 0.79
N THR A 22 11.08 8.41 1.75
CA THR A 22 10.92 8.09 3.17
C THR A 22 9.45 8.16 3.56
N LEU A 23 8.94 7.11 4.19
CA LEU A 23 7.59 7.10 4.75
C LEU A 23 7.56 7.82 6.10
N GLY A 24 6.49 8.56 6.34
CA GLY A 24 6.18 9.17 7.63
C GLY A 24 5.64 8.16 8.66
N ALA A 25 5.03 8.68 9.73
CA ALA A 25 4.35 7.85 10.71
C ALA A 25 3.09 7.18 10.11
N GLY A 26 2.65 6.06 10.69
CA GLY A 26 1.41 5.39 10.26
C GLY A 26 1.58 4.37 9.13
N ILE A 27 2.73 3.70 9.09
CA ILE A 27 3.05 2.62 8.14
C ILE A 27 2.18 1.39 8.42
N SER A 28 1.71 0.74 7.36
CA SER A 28 1.04 -0.56 7.40
C SER A 28 1.81 -1.61 6.62
N SER A 29 1.96 -2.81 7.19
CA SER A 29 2.55 -3.95 6.49
C SER A 29 1.58 -5.12 6.42
N TYR A 30 1.54 -5.82 5.28
CA TYR A 30 0.69 -6.99 5.09
C TYR A 30 1.30 -7.95 4.06
N VAL A 31 0.86 -9.21 4.12
CA VAL A 31 1.29 -10.28 3.21
C VAL A 31 0.09 -10.73 2.40
N THR A 32 0.28 -10.90 1.10
CA THR A 32 -0.76 -11.40 0.19
C THR A 32 -0.88 -12.91 0.27
N SER A 33 -1.97 -13.48 -0.25
CA SER A 33 -2.15 -14.95 -0.28
C SER A 33 -1.14 -15.68 -1.16
N TRP A 34 -0.37 -14.95 -1.97
CA TRP A 34 0.72 -15.45 -2.81
C TRP A 34 2.11 -15.04 -2.26
N ASP A 35 2.22 -14.86 -0.94
CA ASP A 35 3.47 -14.53 -0.22
C ASP A 35 4.14 -13.21 -0.63
N GLY A 36 3.41 -12.33 -1.30
CA GLY A 36 3.86 -10.98 -1.61
C GLY A 36 3.93 -10.11 -0.36
N LEU A 37 5.05 -9.44 -0.16
CA LEU A 37 5.32 -8.58 0.99
C LEU A 37 5.02 -7.12 0.61
N ASN A 38 4.34 -6.39 1.49
CA ASN A 38 3.94 -5.01 1.23
C ASN A 38 4.18 -4.15 2.48
N ILE A 39 4.68 -2.95 2.26
CA ILE A 39 4.83 -1.89 3.26
C ILE A 39 4.29 -0.62 2.62
N ALA A 40 3.17 -0.12 3.11
CA ALA A 40 2.52 1.08 2.62
C ALA A 40 2.56 2.19 3.67
N GLY A 41 2.67 3.42 3.21
CA GLY A 41 2.66 4.60 4.07
C GLY A 41 2.44 5.87 3.26
N VAL A 42 2.36 6.98 3.98
CA VAL A 42 2.31 8.32 3.40
C VAL A 42 3.71 8.94 3.51
N ASP A 43 4.24 9.51 2.44
CA ASP A 43 5.54 10.19 2.47
C ASP A 43 5.45 11.63 3.00
N GLY A 44 6.58 12.33 3.05
CA GLY A 44 6.66 13.70 3.56
C GLY A 44 5.87 14.74 2.75
N ASP A 45 5.50 14.42 1.51
CA ASP A 45 4.73 15.28 0.62
C ASP A 45 3.22 14.93 0.66
N GLY A 46 2.83 13.94 1.45
CA GLY A 46 1.43 13.51 1.58
C GLY A 46 1.00 12.46 0.55
N ASN A 47 1.94 11.87 -0.21
CA ASN A 47 1.61 10.86 -1.22
C ASN A 47 1.57 9.46 -0.62
N VAL A 48 0.62 8.64 -1.07
CA VAL A 48 0.55 7.23 -0.71
C VAL A 48 1.56 6.45 -1.52
N GLN A 49 2.43 5.74 -0.81
CA GLN A 49 3.53 4.98 -1.38
C GLN A 49 3.43 3.53 -0.91
N ILE A 50 3.77 2.58 -1.79
CA ILE A 50 3.89 1.17 -1.44
C ILE A 50 5.23 0.61 -1.89
N TYR A 51 5.98 0.08 -0.93
CA TYR A 51 7.11 -0.80 -1.17
C TYR A 51 6.60 -2.23 -1.19
N TRP A 52 6.88 -2.97 -2.26
CA TRP A 52 6.39 -4.33 -2.40
C TRP A 52 7.38 -5.27 -3.09
N TRP A 53 7.26 -6.53 -2.75
CA TRP A 53 7.98 -7.63 -3.38
C TRP A 53 7.04 -8.82 -3.55
N ALA A 54 7.24 -9.62 -4.60
CA ALA A 54 6.49 -10.84 -4.84
C ALA A 54 7.44 -12.00 -5.19
N PRO A 55 7.08 -13.25 -4.88
CA PRO A 55 7.84 -14.41 -5.31
C PRO A 55 8.12 -14.39 -6.81
N GLY A 56 9.37 -14.66 -7.19
CA GLY A 56 9.84 -14.59 -8.57
C GLY A 56 10.44 -13.24 -8.97
N LEU A 57 10.37 -12.22 -8.11
CA LEU A 57 11.10 -10.97 -8.30
C LEU A 57 12.45 -11.00 -7.57
N ASP A 58 13.46 -10.41 -8.19
CA ASP A 58 14.81 -10.30 -7.59
C ASP A 58 14.94 -9.10 -6.66
N VAL A 59 14.08 -8.10 -6.81
CA VAL A 59 14.15 -6.80 -6.13
C VAL A 59 12.80 -6.36 -5.59
N TRP A 60 12.83 -5.55 -4.53
CA TRP A 60 11.66 -4.78 -4.13
C TRP A 60 11.37 -3.70 -5.17
N ASN A 61 10.10 -3.35 -5.27
CA ASN A 61 9.57 -2.30 -6.12
C ASN A 61 8.92 -1.22 -5.26
N VAL A 62 8.83 -0.02 -5.82
CA VAL A 62 8.17 1.12 -5.20
C VAL A 62 7.09 1.62 -6.16
N THR A 63 5.91 1.91 -5.64
CA THR A 63 4.80 2.44 -6.43
C THR A 63 4.16 3.60 -5.70
N ALA A 64 4.09 4.75 -6.37
CA ALA A 64 3.34 5.91 -5.91
C ALA A 64 1.86 5.72 -6.30
N ILE A 65 1.04 5.34 -5.33
CA ILE A 65 -0.39 5.16 -5.55
C ILE A 65 -1.04 6.49 -5.93
N SER A 66 -0.59 7.59 -5.32
CA SER A 66 -1.06 8.94 -5.64
C SER A 66 -0.77 9.38 -7.09
N ASP A 67 0.23 8.80 -7.75
CA ASP A 67 0.49 9.07 -9.18
C ASP A 67 -0.46 8.27 -10.10
N LEU A 68 -0.94 7.12 -9.62
CA LEU A 68 -1.80 6.21 -10.38
C LEU A 68 -3.29 6.51 -10.18
N VAL A 69 -3.64 7.02 -9.00
CA VAL A 69 -5.02 7.25 -8.56
C VAL A 69 -5.11 8.71 -8.09
N THR A 70 -5.72 9.54 -8.93
CA THR A 70 -5.80 11.00 -8.75
C THR A 70 -7.23 11.51 -8.59
N ASP A 71 -8.21 10.62 -8.60
CA ASP A 71 -9.65 10.90 -8.53
C ASP A 71 -10.22 10.84 -7.10
N VAL A 72 -9.39 10.58 -6.10
CA VAL A 72 -9.75 10.63 -4.67
C VAL A 72 -8.64 11.33 -3.88
N ASP A 73 -9.03 12.02 -2.82
CA ASP A 73 -8.07 12.67 -1.93
C ASP A 73 -7.22 11.66 -1.17
N ALA A 74 -5.91 11.93 -1.08
CA ALA A 74 -4.98 11.05 -0.41
C ALA A 74 -5.20 11.04 1.12
N PRO A 75 -5.07 9.88 1.78
CA PRO A 75 -5.06 9.80 3.22
C PRO A 75 -3.96 10.68 3.85
N ALA A 76 -4.33 11.45 4.87
CA ALA A 76 -3.44 12.38 5.57
C ALA A 76 -2.82 11.78 6.85
N GLY A 77 -2.81 10.45 7.00
CA GLY A 77 -2.36 9.80 8.23
C GLY A 77 -2.22 8.29 8.11
N ASN A 78 -2.56 7.59 9.20
CA ASN A 78 -2.38 6.14 9.28
C ASN A 78 -3.14 5.40 8.17
N LEU A 79 -2.43 4.50 7.49
CA LEU A 79 -3.04 3.56 6.57
C LEU A 79 -3.32 2.24 7.27
N THR A 80 -4.37 1.56 6.81
CA THR A 80 -4.61 0.14 7.11
C THR A 80 -4.59 -0.62 5.80
N GLY A 81 -3.61 -1.51 5.67
CA GLY A 81 -3.45 -2.38 4.51
C GLY A 81 -3.78 -3.82 4.84
N PHE A 82 -4.51 -4.47 3.94
CA PHE A 82 -4.82 -5.90 4.05
C PHE A 82 -5.02 -6.52 2.67
N ALA A 83 -4.70 -7.80 2.57
CA ALA A 83 -4.94 -8.59 1.37
C ALA A 83 -6.08 -9.58 1.62
N SER A 84 -6.96 -9.74 0.65
CA SER A 84 -7.98 -10.79 0.66
C SER A 84 -7.35 -12.13 0.27
N PRO A 85 -7.93 -13.26 0.71
CA PRO A 85 -7.51 -14.58 0.24
C PRO A 85 -7.62 -14.75 -1.29
N THR A 86 -8.46 -13.94 -1.94
CA THR A 86 -8.85 -14.09 -3.35
C THR A 86 -8.04 -13.25 -4.33
N GLY A 87 -6.99 -12.54 -3.91
CA GLY A 87 -6.16 -11.77 -4.85
C GLY A 87 -6.16 -10.26 -4.66
N THR A 88 -7.03 -9.72 -3.80
CA THR A 88 -7.27 -8.28 -3.73
C THR A 88 -6.48 -7.63 -2.61
N ILE A 89 -5.66 -6.64 -2.94
CA ILE A 89 -5.03 -5.75 -1.97
C ILE A 89 -5.96 -4.56 -1.72
N ASN A 90 -6.11 -4.17 -0.45
CA ASN A 90 -6.83 -2.98 -0.04
C ASN A 90 -5.92 -2.13 0.86
N LEU A 91 -5.91 -0.83 0.64
CA LEU A 91 -5.35 0.18 1.53
C LEU A 91 -6.48 1.16 1.86
N ALA A 92 -6.73 1.42 3.13
CA ALA A 92 -7.73 2.37 3.57
C ALA A 92 -7.14 3.38 4.56
N GLY A 93 -7.63 4.61 4.53
CA GLY A 93 -7.21 5.67 5.43
C GLY A 93 -8.17 6.85 5.39
N LEU A 94 -7.95 7.82 6.27
CA LEU A 94 -8.75 9.05 6.31
C LEU A 94 -8.05 10.16 5.55
N ALA A 95 -8.76 10.80 4.62
CA ALA A 95 -8.34 12.04 3.99
C ALA A 95 -8.34 13.20 5.01
N SER A 96 -7.75 14.34 4.64
CA SER A 96 -7.58 15.48 5.56
C SER A 96 -8.89 16.11 6.06
N ASP A 97 -9.96 15.95 5.31
CA ASP A 97 -11.32 16.38 5.66
C ASP A 97 -12.09 15.35 6.52
N GLY A 98 -11.50 14.17 6.74
CA GLY A 98 -12.09 13.08 7.51
C GLY A 98 -12.76 11.99 6.67
N ASP A 99 -12.74 12.09 5.34
CA ASP A 99 -13.37 11.09 4.49
C ASP A 99 -12.61 9.76 4.46
N LEU A 100 -13.35 8.66 4.47
CA LEU A 100 -12.78 7.33 4.37
C LEU A 100 -12.51 7.00 2.90
N VAL A 101 -11.24 6.91 2.53
CA VAL A 101 -10.81 6.55 1.19
C VAL A 101 -10.21 5.15 1.19
N ARG A 102 -10.48 4.38 0.12
CA ARG A 102 -9.90 3.06 -0.10
C ARG A 102 -9.27 2.96 -1.48
N TYR A 103 -8.01 2.54 -1.51
CA TYR A 103 -7.33 2.05 -2.71
C TYR A 103 -7.45 0.53 -2.79
N SER A 104 -7.68 0.00 -3.99
CA SER A 104 -7.73 -1.43 -4.22
C SER A 104 -7.03 -1.85 -5.52
N TRP A 105 -6.41 -3.02 -5.49
CA TRP A 105 -5.76 -3.66 -6.63
C TRP A 105 -6.06 -5.16 -6.61
N ASP A 106 -6.35 -5.74 -7.77
CA ASP A 106 -6.70 -7.16 -7.89
C ASP A 106 -5.71 -7.89 -8.80
N ALA A 107 -5.01 -8.88 -8.23
CA ALA A 107 -4.06 -9.73 -8.95
C ALA A 107 -4.72 -10.53 -10.08
N ASN A 108 -6.00 -10.85 -9.94
CA ASN A 108 -6.77 -11.63 -10.91
C ASN A 108 -7.56 -10.76 -11.88
N GLY A 109 -7.53 -9.43 -11.69
CA GLY A 109 -8.21 -8.45 -12.52
C GLY A 109 -7.32 -7.88 -13.61
N ASP A 110 -7.57 -6.63 -13.97
CA ASP A 110 -6.75 -5.87 -14.91
C ASP A 110 -5.45 -5.32 -14.29
N GLN A 111 -5.22 -5.60 -13.00
CA GLN A 111 -4.02 -5.21 -12.27
C GLN A 111 -3.80 -3.68 -12.25
N ILE A 112 -4.89 -2.91 -12.21
CA ILE A 112 -4.88 -1.45 -12.07
C ILE A 112 -5.36 -1.06 -10.67
N TRP A 113 -4.64 -0.14 -10.03
CA TRP A 113 -5.05 0.49 -8.77
C TRP A 113 -6.25 1.39 -8.98
N ARG A 114 -7.20 1.34 -8.04
CA ARG A 114 -8.41 2.17 -8.05
C ARG A 114 -8.62 2.81 -6.71
N GLY A 115 -9.03 4.07 -6.69
CA GLY A 115 -9.50 4.79 -5.51
C GLY A 115 -11.02 4.81 -5.44
N VAL A 116 -11.56 4.78 -4.23
CA VAL A 116 -12.98 5.06 -3.96
C VAL A 116 -13.08 5.86 -2.67
N ASN A 117 -13.81 6.97 -2.71
CA ASN A 117 -14.30 7.63 -1.50
C ASN A 117 -15.51 6.84 -0.96
N LEU A 118 -15.31 6.17 0.16
CA LEU A 118 -16.34 5.34 0.80
C LEU A 118 -17.35 6.19 1.57
N SER A 119 -16.99 7.39 2.03
CA SER A 119 -17.94 8.33 2.64
C SER A 119 -19.05 8.67 1.66
N GLU A 120 -18.70 9.10 0.44
CA GLU A 120 -19.66 9.46 -0.61
C GLU A 120 -20.48 8.26 -1.12
N THR A 121 -19.85 7.10 -1.25
CA THR A 121 -20.54 5.88 -1.70
C THR A 121 -21.57 5.41 -0.66
N SER A 122 -21.35 5.70 0.62
CA SER A 122 -22.26 5.31 1.71
C SER A 122 -23.54 6.16 1.76
N GLU A 123 -23.56 7.34 1.13
CA GLU A 123 -24.73 8.22 1.07
C GLU A 123 -25.78 7.78 0.04
N TYR A 124 -25.46 6.85 -0.87
CA TYR A 124 -26.38 6.35 -1.91
C TYR A 124 -27.31 5.20 -1.44
N ARG A 125 -27.64 5.11 -0.15
CA ARG A 125 -28.68 4.19 0.34
C ARG A 125 -29.80 4.94 1.07
N VAL A 126 -30.75 5.46 0.29
CA VAL A 126 -32.12 5.78 0.75
C VAL A 126 -33.12 5.26 -0.28
#